data_AF-A0A6J5AGF9-F1
#
_entry.id   AF-A0A6J5AGF9-F1
#
_cell.length_a   1.000
_cell.length_b   1.000
_cell.length_c   1.000
_cell.angle_alpha   90.00
_cell.angle_beta   90.00
_cell.angle_gamma   90.00
#
_symmetry.space_group_name_H-M   'P 1'
#
loop_
_entity.id
_entity.type
_entity.pdbx_description
1 polymer ?
#
loop_
_entity_poly.entity_id
_entity_poly.type
_entity_poly.pdbx_seq_one_letter_code
_entity_poly.pdbx_strand_id
1 'polypeptide(L)' 'MNLHLHNADIVMIIALALLCSLLLALRFRPASWKGIVVEALAANAAAITAVVAFEMLLA' A
#
# COMPACT_ATOMS: atom_id res chain seq x y z
N MET A 1 6.30 -11.66 -18.56
CA MET A 1 5.69 -12.10 -17.29
C MET A 1 4.24 -11.65 -17.29
N ASN A 2 3.31 -12.59 -17.22
CA ASN A 2 1.87 -12.30 -17.22
C ASN A 2 1.47 -12.03 -15.75
N LEU A 3 1.53 -10.77 -15.32
CA LEU A 3 1.11 -10.37 -13.98
C LEU A 3 -0.40 -10.59 -13.85
N HIS A 4 -0.79 -11.65 -13.17
CA HIS A 4 -2.19 -12.04 -13.04
C HIS A 4 -2.63 -11.84 -11.58
N LEU A 5 -3.09 -10.62 -11.27
CA LEU A 5 -3.62 -10.30 -9.94
C LEU A 5 -4.96 -11.04 -9.74
N HIS A 6 -4.99 -11.94 -8.77
CA HIS A 6 -6.21 -12.55 -8.27
C HIS A 6 -6.93 -11.61 -7.31
N ASN A 7 -8.19 -11.93 -7.01
CA ASN A 7 -9.00 -11.17 -6.04
C ASN A 7 -8.34 -11.12 -4.66
N ALA A 8 -7.59 -12.16 -4.27
CA ALA A 8 -6.84 -12.19 -3.02
C ALA A 8 -5.75 -11.12 -2.99
N ASP A 9 -5.07 -10.88 -4.11
CA ASP A 9 -4.01 -9.87 -4.23
C ASP A 9 -4.59 -8.47 -4.10
N ILE A 10 -5.76 -8.22 -4.70
CA ILE A 10 -6.48 -6.95 -4.54
C ILE A 10 -6.83 -6.71 -3.06
N VAL A 11 -7.38 -7.71 -2.37
CA VAL A 11 -7.69 -7.61 -0.92
C VAL A 11 -6.41 -7.35 -0.12
N MET A 12 -5.30 -7.99 -0.46
CA MET A 12 -4.01 -7.80 0.20
C MET A 12 -3.47 -6.39 0.00
N ILE A 13 -3.54 -5.85 -1.23
CA ILE A 13 -3.14 -4.47 -1.54
C ILE A 13 -3.94 -3.48 -0.69
N ILE A 14 -5.26 -3.66 -0.60
CA ILE A 14 -6.13 -2.77 0.20
C ILE A 14 -5.78 -2.86 1.68
N ALA A 15 -5.63 -4.07 2.22
CA ALA A 15 -5.27 -4.27 3.62
C ALA A 15 -3.92 -3.64 3.98
N LEU A 16 -2.91 -3.84 3.12
CA LEU A 16 -1.58 -3.25 3.29
C LEU A 16 -1.61 -1.73 3.16
N ALA A 17 -2.35 -1.18 2.19
CA ALA A 17 -2.46 0.26 2.01
C ALA A 17 -3.09 0.94 3.23
N LEU A 18 -4.16 0.36 3.78
CA LEU A 18 -4.81 0.85 4.99
C LEU A 18 -3.90 0.72 6.21
N LEU A 19 -3.22 -0.42 6.37
CA LEU A 19 -2.28 -0.63 7.48
C LEU A 19 -1.11 0.36 7.42
N CYS A 20 -0.45 0.50 6.27
CA CYS A 20 0.64 1.46 6.10
C CYS A 20 0.17 2.90 6.33
N SER A 21 -0.99 3.28 5.80
CA SER A 21 -1.56 4.62 6.03
C SER A 21 -1.82 4.87 7.53
N LEU A 22 -2.36 3.87 8.25
CA LEU A 22 -2.58 3.96 9.69
C LEU A 22 -1.27 4.10 10.46
N LEU A 23 -0.26 3.29 10.13
CA LEU A 23 1.06 3.36 10.77
C LEU A 23 1.75 4.70 10.54
N LEU A 24 1.69 5.22 9.31
CA LEU A 24 2.21 6.55 8.97
C LEU A 24 1.47 7.63 9.76
N ALA A 25 0.13 7.62 9.76
CA ALA A 25 -0.67 8.57 10.51
C ALA A 25 -0.39 8.53 12.03
N LEU A 26 -0.19 7.34 12.61
CA LEU A 26 0.23 7.19 14.01
C LEU A 26 1.64 7.74 14.25
N ARG A 27 2.56 7.52 13.30
CA ARG A 27 3.98 7.88 13.39
C ARG A 27 4.25 9.37 13.20
N PHE A 28 3.57 10.01 12.26
CA PHE A 28 3.81 11.39 11.83
C PHE A 28 2.73 12.37 12.28
N ARG A 29 1.54 11.87 12.66
CA ARG A 29 0.39 12.68 13.13
C ARG A 29 0.14 13.91 12.24
N PRO A 30 -0.16 13.71 10.94
CA PRO A 30 -0.36 14.82 10.01
C PRO A 30 -1.48 15.74 10.51
N ALA A 31 -1.14 17.01 10.73
CA ALA A 31 -2.09 18.04 11.13
C ALA A 31 -2.67 18.82 9.93
N SER A 32 -2.25 18.48 8.71
CA SER A 32 -2.69 19.18 7.49
C SER A 32 -3.18 18.20 6.44
N TRP A 33 -4.16 18.65 5.64
CA TRP A 33 -4.68 17.90 4.50
C TRP A 33 -3.58 17.47 3.51
N LYS A 34 -2.58 18.32 3.27
CA LYS A 34 -1.44 17.99 2.40
C LYS A 34 -0.63 16.82 2.95
N GLY A 35 -0.38 16.80 4.26
CA GLY A 35 0.34 15.70 4.91
C GLY A 35 -0.40 14.37 4.78
N ILE A 36 -1.72 14.38 5.07
CA ILE A 36 -2.58 13.20 4.94
C ILE A 36 -2.53 12.64 3.52
N VAL A 37 -2.64 13.50 2.49
CA VAL A 37 -2.61 13.07 1.09
C VAL A 37 -1.25 12.46 0.72
N VAL A 38 -0.15 13.06 1.15
CA VAL A 38 1.21 12.54 0.87
C VAL A 38 1.42 11.18 1.52
N GLU A 39 1.04 11.02 2.79
CA GLU A 39 1.17 9.75 3.51
C GLU A 39 0.29 8.66 2.89
N ALA A 40 -0.96 8.99 2.52
CA ALA A 40 -1.85 8.07 1.83
C ALA A 40 -1.27 7.63 0.48
N LEU A 41 -0.73 8.56 -0.31
CA LEU A 41 -0.13 8.25 -1.62
C LEU A 41 1.08 7.32 -1.45
N ALA A 42 1.96 7.62 -0.50
CA ALA A 42 3.13 6.80 -0.19
C ALA A 42 2.76 5.39 0.27
N ALA A 43 1.78 5.26 1.18
CA ALA A 43 1.30 3.96 1.66
C ALA A 43 0.69 3.11 0.55
N ASN A 44 -0.13 3.71 -0.32
CA ASN A 44 -0.75 2.99 -1.44
C ASN A 44 0.31 2.53 -2.45
N ALA A 45 1.27 3.40 -2.79
CA ALA A 45 2.38 3.02 -3.67
C ALA A 45 3.21 1.86 -3.08
N ALA A 46 3.50 1.92 -1.77
CA ALA A 46 4.22 0.86 -1.06
C ALA A 46 3.45 -0.48 -1.07
N ALA A 47 2.14 -0.45 -0.82
CA ALA A 47 1.30 -1.65 -0.81
C ALA A 47 1.25 -2.34 -2.19
N ILE A 48 1.04 -1.57 -3.27
CA ILE A 48 1.06 -2.10 -4.64
C ILE A 48 2.43 -2.69 -4.96
N THR A 49 3.50 -1.97 -4.65
CA THR A 49 4.88 -2.43 -4.92
C THR A 49 5.18 -3.71 -4.16
N ALA A 50 4.75 -3.82 -2.90
CA ALA A 50 4.96 -5.02 -2.09
C ALA A 50 4.27 -6.24 -2.69
N VAL A 51 3.00 -6.13 -3.09
CA VAL A 51 2.26 -7.25 -3.67
C VAL A 51 2.81 -7.64 -5.04
N VAL A 52 3.13 -6.66 -5.90
CA VAL A 52 3.75 -6.94 -7.21
C VAL A 52 5.12 -7.61 -7.04
N ALA A 53 5.96 -7.12 -6.11
CA ALA A 53 7.26 -7.74 -5.85
C ALA A 53 7.12 -9.16 -5.30
N PHE A 54 6.13 -9.41 -4.45
CA PHE A 54 5.82 -10.74 -3.92
C PHE A 54 5.37 -11.70 -5.02
N GLU A 55 4.45 -11.27 -5.89
CA GLU A 55 4.02 -12.03 -7.06
C GLU A 55 5.20 -12.37 -7.99
N MET A 56 6.09 -11.40 -8.24
CA MET A 56 7.29 -11.64 -9.05
C MET A 56 8.30 -12.58 -8.42
N LEU A 57 8.33 -12.68 -7.09
CA LEU A 57 9.20 -13.63 -6.37
C LEU A 57 8.67 -15.07 -6.45
N LEU A 58 7.35 -15.23 -6.50
CA LEU A 58 6.69 -16.53 -6.55
C LEU A 58 6.49 -17.08 -7.97
N ALA A 59 6.57 -16.21 -8.99
CA ALA A 59 6.49 -16.55 -10.41
C ALA A 59 7.76 -17.19 -10.96
#